data_AF-A0A8J3Q417-F1
#
_entry.id   AF-A0A8J3Q417-F1
#
_cell.length_a   1.000
_cell.length_b   1.000
_cell.length_c   1.000
_cell.angle_alpha   90.00
_cell.angle_beta   90.00
_cell.angle_gamma   90.00
#
_symmetry.space_group_name_H-M   'P 1'
#
loop_
_entity.id
_entity.type
_entity.pdbx_description
1 polymer ?
#
loop_
_entity_poly.entity_id
_entity_poly.type
_entity_poly.pdbx_seq_one_letter_code
_entity_poly.pdbx_strand_id
1 'polypeptide(L)'
;MIRSWIACWCADDKTVAIYEPAYAEAFDTEAGVAQFHNRLLLEEDSEILCPEDFEQWRDASGVAELPFGKCAGLTVPLFLGGTEEAGNLSLTDTEVYWSMTAQMRSVLDE
;
A
#
# COMPACT_ATOMS: atom_id res chain seq x y z
N MET A 1 4.24 -5.72 7.52
CA MET A 1 4.38 -4.90 6.30
C MET A 1 3.18 -3.97 6.18
N ILE A 2 3.32 -2.64 6.29
CA ILE A 2 2.16 -1.71 6.31
C ILE A 2 1.59 -1.49 4.91
N ARG A 3 0.28 -1.76 4.70
CA ARG A 3 -0.36 -1.67 3.36
C ARG A 3 -1.55 -0.69 3.29
N SER A 4 -1.44 0.47 3.94
CA SER A 4 -2.46 1.55 3.91
C SER A 4 -2.55 2.35 2.58
N TRP A 5 -2.04 1.79 1.48
CA TRP A 5 -1.77 2.50 0.22
C TRP A 5 -2.08 1.72 -1.03
N ILE A 6 -2.59 0.50 -0.92
CA ILE A 6 -2.79 -0.35 -2.09
C ILE A 6 -3.77 0.30 -3.06
N ALA A 7 -3.40 0.37 -4.33
CA ALA A 7 -4.39 0.49 -5.38
C ALA A 7 -4.73 -0.92 -5.87
N CYS A 8 -6.03 -1.18 -5.90
CA CYS A 8 -6.58 -2.33 -6.59
C CYS A 8 -7.12 -1.84 -7.93
N TRP A 9 -6.83 -2.56 -9.00
CA TRP A 9 -7.58 -2.38 -10.25
C TRP A 9 -8.12 -3.73 -10.71
N CYS A 10 -9.24 -3.68 -11.43
CA CYS A 10 -9.81 -4.85 -12.09
C CYS A 10 -9.87 -4.55 -13.58
N ALA A 11 -9.13 -5.31 -14.39
CA ALA A 11 -9.03 -5.06 -15.83
C ALA A 11 -10.27 -5.56 -16.61
N ASP A 12 -11.01 -6.54 -16.07
CA ASP A 12 -12.07 -7.25 -16.83
C ASP A 12 -13.16 -7.94 -15.98
N ASP A 13 -13.35 -7.53 -14.72
CA ASP A 13 -14.26 -8.13 -13.71
C ASP A 13 -13.93 -9.59 -13.34
N LYS A 14 -12.81 -10.14 -13.81
CA LYS A 14 -12.39 -11.53 -13.50
C LYS A 14 -11.28 -11.62 -12.47
N THR A 15 -10.36 -10.65 -12.49
CA THR A 15 -9.23 -10.62 -11.56
C THR A 15 -8.98 -9.21 -11.05
N VAL A 16 -8.90 -9.07 -9.73
CA VAL A 16 -8.37 -7.90 -9.05
C VAL A 16 -6.85 -8.07 -8.93
N ALA A 17 -6.11 -7.09 -9.42
CA ALA A 17 -4.69 -6.96 -9.17
C ALA A 17 -4.48 -5.94 -8.05
N ILE A 18 -3.55 -6.24 -7.15
CA ILE A 18 -3.05 -5.32 -6.13
C ILE A 18 -1.69 -4.81 -6.58
N TYR A 19 -1.51 -3.48 -6.56
CA TYR A 19 -0.20 -2.88 -6.68
C TYR A 19 0.28 -2.33 -5.34
N GLU A 20 1.51 -2.66 -5.03
CA GLU A 20 2.21 -2.22 -3.84
C GLU A 20 3.31 -1.21 -4.25
N PRO A 21 3.09 0.11 -4.05
CA PRO A 21 4.07 1.13 -4.41
C PRO A 21 5.42 0.96 -3.72
N ALA A 22 5.45 0.47 -2.48
CA ALA A 22 6.69 0.29 -1.72
C ALA A 22 7.70 -0.64 -2.42
N TYR A 23 7.19 -1.66 -3.11
CA TYR A 23 7.97 -2.64 -3.87
C TYR A 23 7.97 -2.32 -5.38
N ALA A 24 7.04 -1.47 -5.81
CA ALA A 24 6.69 -1.24 -7.20
C ALA A 24 6.38 -2.56 -7.94
N GLU A 25 5.61 -3.42 -7.26
CA GLU A 25 5.19 -4.73 -7.76
C GLU A 25 3.67 -4.83 -7.80
N ALA A 26 3.15 -5.59 -8.76
CA ALA A 26 1.76 -5.97 -8.85
C ALA A 26 1.61 -7.48 -8.67
N PHE A 27 0.55 -7.91 -8.02
CA PHE A 27 0.18 -9.31 -7.94
C PHE A 27 -1.33 -9.50 -8.19
N ASP A 28 -1.65 -10.56 -8.92
CA ASP A 28 -3.03 -10.97 -9.18
C ASP A 28 -3.57 -11.76 -8.00
N THR A 29 -4.79 -11.43 -7.57
CA THR A 29 -5.46 -12.12 -6.45
C THR A 29 -6.20 -13.39 -6.88
N GLU A 30 -6.22 -13.68 -8.19
CA GLU A 30 -7.03 -14.73 -8.82
C GLU A 30 -8.55 -14.64 -8.51
N ALA A 31 -9.00 -13.49 -8.01
CA ALA A 31 -10.37 -13.26 -7.58
C ALA A 31 -11.00 -12.08 -8.31
N GLY A 32 -12.26 -12.24 -8.74
CA GLY A 32 -13.08 -11.12 -9.22
C GLY A 32 -13.46 -10.17 -8.08
N VAL A 33 -13.98 -8.99 -8.43
CA VAL A 33 -14.24 -7.89 -7.47
C VAL A 33 -15.08 -8.33 -6.27
N ALA A 34 -16.16 -9.08 -6.51
CA ALA A 34 -17.07 -9.52 -5.45
C ALA A 34 -16.39 -10.49 -4.46
N GLN A 35 -15.56 -11.40 -4.95
CA GLN A 35 -14.81 -12.34 -4.11
C GLN A 35 -13.69 -11.62 -3.37
N PHE A 36 -12.99 -10.70 -4.03
CA PHE A 36 -11.95 -9.88 -3.40
C PHE A 36 -12.52 -9.08 -2.22
N HIS A 37 -13.59 -8.31 -2.44
CA HIS A 37 -14.17 -7.44 -1.42
C HIS A 37 -14.88 -8.19 -0.29
N ASN A 38 -15.73 -9.17 -0.63
CA ASN A 38 -16.59 -9.83 0.36
C ASN A 38 -15.94 -11.02 1.06
N ARG A 39 -14.74 -11.43 0.62
CA ARG A 39 -14.05 -12.60 1.15
C ARG A 39 -12.58 -12.32 1.42
N LEU A 40 -11.77 -12.05 0.39
CA LEU A 40 -10.32 -11.93 0.57
C LEU A 40 -9.92 -10.80 1.52
N LEU A 41 -10.53 -9.62 1.41
CA LEU A 41 -10.27 -8.51 2.34
C LEU A 41 -10.65 -8.80 3.80
N LEU A 42 -11.50 -9.80 4.05
CA LEU A 42 -11.96 -10.18 5.38
C LEU A 42 -11.20 -11.39 5.94
N GLU A 43 -10.85 -12.34 5.07
CA GLU A 43 -10.19 -13.59 5.44
C GLU A 43 -8.66 -13.45 5.44
N GLU A 44 -8.10 -12.63 4.56
CA GLU A 44 -6.66 -12.42 4.36
C GLU A 44 -6.26 -10.96 4.66
N ASP A 45 -6.97 -10.33 5.61
CA ASP A 45 -6.78 -8.92 5.98
C ASP A 45 -5.36 -8.63 6.46
N SER A 46 -4.72 -9.57 7.17
CA SER A 46 -3.35 -9.46 7.65
C SER A 46 -2.30 -9.44 6.53
N GLU A 47 -2.59 -10.03 5.37
CA GLU A 47 -1.69 -10.03 4.21
C GLU A 47 -1.99 -8.88 3.25
N ILE A 48 -3.25 -8.47 3.14
CA ILE A 48 -3.67 -7.43 2.21
C ILE A 48 -3.66 -6.05 2.88
N LEU A 49 -4.31 -5.87 4.02
CA LEU A 49 -4.48 -4.57 4.67
C LEU A 49 -3.45 -4.31 5.77
N CYS A 50 -2.95 -5.39 6.38
CA CYS A 50 -1.97 -5.37 7.47
C CYS A 50 -2.38 -4.40 8.61
N PRO A 51 -3.55 -4.61 9.23
CA PRO A 51 -4.15 -3.65 10.16
C PRO A 51 -3.28 -3.42 11.41
N GLU A 52 -2.65 -4.47 11.95
CA GLU A 52 -1.79 -4.36 13.14
C GLU A 52 -0.62 -3.41 12.92
N ASP A 53 0.02 -3.49 11.75
CA ASP A 53 1.13 -2.61 11.45
C ASP A 53 0.65 -1.16 11.24
N PHE A 54 -0.51 -0.97 10.60
CA PHE A 54 -1.11 0.36 10.47
C PHE A 54 -1.40 0.98 11.85
N GLU A 55 -1.93 0.20 12.79
CA GLU A 55 -2.14 0.67 14.16
C GLU A 55 -0.83 1.00 14.87
N GLN A 56 0.21 0.17 14.71
CA GLN A 56 1.53 0.45 15.28
C GLN A 56 2.10 1.78 14.77
N TRP A 57 2.02 2.05 13.46
CA TRP A 57 2.43 3.33 12.90
C TRP A 57 1.57 4.49 13.42
N ARG A 58 0.26 4.30 13.51
CA ARG A 58 -0.69 5.30 14.00
C ARG A 58 -0.34 5.73 15.42
N ASP A 59 -0.07 4.76 16.29
CA ASP A 59 0.32 4.99 17.68
C ASP A 59 1.69 5.68 17.78
N ALA A 60 2.66 5.25 16.98
CA ALA A 60 4.01 5.82 16.97
C ALA A 60 4.06 7.25 16.39
N SER A 61 3.23 7.55 15.40
CA SER A 61 3.18 8.85 14.72
C SER A 61 2.30 9.89 15.44
N GLY A 62 1.42 9.44 16.34
CA GLY A 62 0.44 10.29 17.01
C GLY A 62 -0.71 10.75 16.10
N VAL A 63 -0.88 10.12 14.93
CA VAL A 63 -1.96 10.42 13.98
C VAL A 63 -3.25 9.77 14.49
N ALA A 64 -4.18 10.51 15.07
CA ALA A 64 -5.41 9.90 15.60
C ALA A 64 -6.36 9.37 14.51
N GLU A 65 -6.46 10.09 13.39
CA GLU A 65 -7.31 9.76 12.25
C GLU A 65 -6.55 10.04 10.96
N LEU A 66 -6.71 9.15 9.97
CA LEU A 66 -6.08 9.31 8.67
C LEU A 66 -6.98 10.17 7.77
N PRO A 67 -6.58 11.40 7.39
CA PRO A 67 -7.42 12.25 6.55
C PRO A 67 -7.60 11.66 5.15
N PHE A 68 -8.73 11.97 4.51
CA PHE A 68 -8.93 11.63 3.11
C PHE A 68 -7.80 12.22 2.24
N GLY A 69 -7.27 11.40 1.31
CA GLY A 69 -6.15 11.78 0.46
C GLY A 69 -4.78 11.80 1.18
N LYS A 70 -4.70 11.23 2.38
CA LYS A 70 -3.44 10.94 3.09
C LYS A 70 -3.32 9.47 3.42
N CYS A 71 -2.11 8.97 3.60
CA CYS A 71 -1.87 7.66 4.21
C CYS A 71 -0.53 7.59 5.00
N ALA A 72 -0.08 6.41 5.47
CA ALA A 72 1.21 6.14 6.17
C ALA A 72 2.45 5.66 5.34
N GLY A 73 3.28 6.52 4.75
CA GLY A 73 3.92 6.24 3.46
C GLY A 73 5.42 6.20 3.58
N LEU A 74 6.06 5.26 2.88
CA LEU A 74 7.50 5.08 3.00
C LEU A 74 8.24 6.34 2.55
N THR A 75 9.03 6.89 3.46
CA THR A 75 9.90 8.04 3.22
C THR A 75 11.07 7.62 2.34
N VAL A 76 11.60 6.42 2.57
CA VAL A 76 12.54 5.74 1.69
C VAL A 76 11.87 4.46 1.17
N PRO A 77 11.53 4.36 -0.13
CA PRO A 77 11.01 3.13 -0.72
C PRO A 77 11.94 1.93 -0.54
N LEU A 78 11.40 0.72 -0.51
CA LEU A 78 12.18 -0.50 -0.25
C LEU A 78 13.14 -0.81 -1.39
N PHE A 79 12.74 -0.55 -2.63
CA PHE A 79 13.63 -0.68 -3.79
C PHE A 79 14.79 0.34 -3.82
N LEU A 80 14.80 1.31 -2.91
CA LEU A 80 15.93 2.23 -2.66
C LEU A 80 16.68 1.92 -1.37
N GLY A 81 16.44 0.75 -0.75
CA GLY A 81 17.11 0.31 0.48
C GLY A 81 16.46 0.83 1.77
N GLY A 82 15.20 1.27 1.72
CA GLY A 82 14.42 1.59 2.91
C GLY A 82 14.07 0.36 3.75
N THR A 83 13.46 0.59 4.92
CA THR A 83 12.98 -0.46 5.82
C THR A 83 11.47 -0.41 5.98
N GLU A 84 10.86 -1.51 6.41
CA GLU A 84 9.42 -1.59 6.71
C GLU A 84 9.05 -1.07 8.10
N GLU A 85 9.99 -0.44 8.80
CA GLU A 85 9.80 0.02 10.17
C GLU A 85 8.89 1.25 10.21
N ALA A 86 8.10 1.39 11.30
CA ALA A 86 7.21 2.53 11.50
C ALA A 86 7.93 3.89 11.39
N GLY A 87 9.22 3.96 11.74
CA GLY A 87 10.05 5.16 11.63
C GLY A 87 10.36 5.59 10.18
N ASN A 88 10.22 4.69 9.22
CA ASN A 88 10.36 5.00 7.79
C ASN A 88 9.01 5.41 7.15
N LEU A 89 7.93 5.48 7.92
CA LEU A 89 6.61 5.87 7.41
C LEU A 89 6.21 7.26 7.89
N SER A 90 5.62 8.04 7.00
CA SER A 90 5.17 9.40 7.31
C SER A 90 3.78 9.68 6.76
N LEU A 91 3.03 10.56 7.44
CA LEU A 91 1.74 11.02 6.94
C LEU A 91 1.96 11.79 5.63
N THR A 92 1.63 11.19 4.51
CA THR A 92 1.95 11.71 3.17
C THR A 92 0.70 11.88 2.34
N ASP A 93 0.71 12.84 1.42
CA ASP A 93 -0.32 12.98 0.41
C ASP A 93 -0.36 11.79 -0.54
N THR A 94 -1.55 11.21 -0.78
CA THR A 94 -1.68 9.99 -1.58
C THR A 94 -1.19 10.16 -3.00
N GLU A 95 -1.57 11.25 -3.65
CA GLU A 95 -1.16 11.52 -5.03
C GLU A 95 0.34 11.78 -5.12
N VAL A 96 0.92 12.47 -4.13
CA VAL A 96 2.37 12.70 -4.09
C VAL A 96 3.13 11.39 -3.87
N TYR A 97 2.71 10.56 -2.90
CA TYR A 97 3.36 9.28 -2.62
C TYR A 97 3.37 8.40 -3.87
N TRP A 98 2.21 8.25 -4.51
CA TRP A 98 2.06 7.44 -5.73
C TRP A 98 2.89 7.96 -6.90
N SER A 99 2.75 9.26 -7.22
CA SER A 99 3.44 9.85 -8.37
C SER A 99 4.95 9.85 -8.21
N MET A 100 5.47 10.10 -7.01
CA MET A 100 6.91 10.09 -6.74
C MET A 100 7.47 8.67 -6.79
N THR A 101 6.79 7.70 -6.18
CA THR A 101 7.26 6.31 -6.16
C THR A 101 7.29 5.70 -7.56
N ALA A 102 6.29 6.00 -8.39
CA ALA A 102 6.26 5.60 -9.79
C ALA A 102 7.39 6.24 -10.62
N GLN A 103 7.63 7.55 -10.46
CA GLN A 103 8.73 8.25 -11.17
C GLN A 103 10.12 7.76 -10.74
N MET A 104 10.31 7.49 -9.44
CA MET A 104 11.57 6.93 -8.95
C MET A 104 11.82 5.54 -9.52
N ARG A 105 10.78 4.70 -9.57
CA ARG A 105 10.89 3.36 -10.15
C ARG A 105 11.23 3.41 -11.64
N SER A 106 10.60 4.29 -12.42
CA SER A 106 10.83 4.33 -13.87
C SER A 106 12.27 4.67 -14.26
N VAL A 107 13.03 5.33 -13.39
CA VAL A 107 14.45 5.66 -13.62
C VAL A 107 15.39 4.49 -13.29
N LEU A 108 14.92 3.49 -12.52
CA LEU A 108 15.71 2.30 -12.18
C LEU A 108 15.57 1.14 -13.17
N ASP A 109 14.53 1.19 -14.03
CA ASP A 109 14.31 0.22 -15.09
C ASP A 109 15.06 0.59 -16.40
N GLU A 110 15.81 1.71 -16.42
CA GLU A 110 16.72 2.16 -17.50
C GLU A 110 18.20 1.81 -17.20
#